data_AF-A0AAE9L4D8-F1
#
_entry.id   AF-A0AAE9L4D8-F1
#
_cell.length_a   1.000
_cell.length_b   1.000
_cell.length_c   1.000
_cell.angle_alpha   90.00
_cell.angle_beta   90.00
_cell.angle_gamma   90.00
#
_symmetry.space_group_name_H-M   'P 1'
#
loop_
_entity.id
_entity.type
_entity.pdbx_description
1 polymer ?
#
loop_
_entity_poly.entity_id
_entity_poly.type
_entity_poly.pdbx_seq_one_letter_code
_entity_poly.pdbx_strand_id
1 'polypeptide(L)'
;MEMTQGASQPEASPDPVADQVANQAAHEPVVGLEAPFSVLETRKHQMFPTLTPAEIDRVRRFGTVASFKAGETLFCIGDPAPGMHLILTGKLQIIQRDGLGNRFPITDEGPGQFLAEVGQLSGKPALVDAVALEDSTALVVPPERLRALLVAEADLGERIMRALILRRVGLIERGGGPVLVGKGTQPLLLALQAFLRRNGYPHKVVDIDTDPDAMALLDVSNAPASDFPMVICPDGGILRAPDEGQLASCLGLVPEFTPDHVYDVVVVGAGPAGLATAVYAASEGLSVAVIDCRSPGGQAGASARIENYLGFPTGISGQALAGRAFVQALKFGAHVAIPLEVSALHCGENPIRIELTDGRMVPTRTVVIASGAQYRRAEIESLDQYEGRGVYYWASPVEAKLCKDEHAMLVGGGNSAGQAAVYLASHAAEVHMLVRGEGLEATMSRYLIDRLKGLPNVFLHTHAQITAMEGDGWLSTVRYKERSCGPDCITRPMRHVFLFIGAAPNTEWLRSCNVTTDPKGFVLTGYEAHQSCTERADYTLETSVPGVFAIGDVRSGSTKRVAAAVGEGAAVVAQIHRYLAGMQAGQTVQAVA
;
A
#
# COMPACT_ATOMS: atom_id res chain seq x y z
N MET A 1 42.91 22.50 -66.39
CA MET A 1 43.20 21.78 -67.65
C MET A 1 44.36 20.84 -67.34
N GLU A 2 44.28 19.59 -67.80
CA GLU A 2 45.25 18.49 -67.62
C GLU A 2 45.21 17.66 -66.32
N MET A 3 44.38 16.61 -66.42
CA MET A 3 44.74 15.17 -66.39
C MET A 3 45.82 14.67 -65.42
N THR A 4 45.32 14.09 -64.33
CA THR A 4 45.61 12.74 -63.80
C THR A 4 46.70 11.89 -64.48
N GLN A 5 47.68 11.46 -63.70
CA GLN A 5 48.35 10.17 -63.85
C GLN A 5 48.18 9.36 -62.55
N GLY A 6 47.68 8.13 -62.69
CA GLY A 6 47.78 7.09 -61.68
C GLY A 6 49.08 6.29 -61.86
N ALA A 7 49.62 5.80 -60.75
CA ALA A 7 50.56 4.69 -60.73
C ALA A 7 50.19 3.76 -59.58
N SER A 8 50.25 2.47 -59.89
CA SER A 8 49.75 1.29 -59.21
C SER A 8 50.62 0.81 -58.03
N GLN A 9 49.95 0.12 -57.10
CA GLN A 9 50.37 -0.47 -55.82
C GLN A 9 51.51 -1.54 -55.94
N PRO A 10 52.11 -1.99 -54.82
CA PRO A 10 51.51 -3.11 -54.07
C PRO A 10 51.53 -2.96 -52.54
N GLU A 11 50.66 -3.75 -51.93
CA GLU A 11 50.33 -3.90 -50.51
C GLU A 11 51.53 -4.12 -49.59
N ALA A 12 51.56 -3.36 -48.50
CA ALA A 12 52.21 -3.73 -47.24
C ALA A 12 51.16 -3.60 -46.14
N SER A 13 50.85 -4.71 -45.49
CA SER A 13 50.02 -4.79 -44.29
C SER A 13 50.65 -4.06 -43.12
N PRO A 14 49.94 -3.16 -42.42
CA PRO A 14 50.39 -2.66 -41.13
C PRO A 14 49.55 -3.23 -39.96
N ASP A 15 50.31 -3.52 -38.91
CA ASP A 15 49.98 -3.88 -37.53
C ASP A 15 48.57 -3.57 -36.98
N PRO A 16 47.95 -4.51 -36.23
CA PRO A 16 46.67 -4.32 -35.55
C PRO A 16 46.85 -3.66 -34.17
N VAL A 17 47.60 -2.55 -34.09
CA VAL A 17 47.85 -1.85 -32.81
C VAL A 17 47.49 -0.35 -32.86
N ALA A 18 46.90 0.13 -33.96
CA ALA A 18 46.51 1.54 -34.10
C ALA A 18 44.99 1.80 -34.20
N ASP A 19 44.13 0.78 -34.05
CA ASP A 19 42.65 0.94 -34.06
C ASP A 19 41.98 0.70 -32.69
N GLN A 20 42.76 0.60 -31.61
CA GLN A 20 42.22 0.37 -30.24
C GLN A 20 41.96 1.63 -29.42
N VAL A 21 42.01 2.84 -29.99
CA VAL A 21 41.77 4.09 -29.22
C VAL A 21 40.56 4.90 -29.73
N ALA A 22 39.80 4.40 -30.70
CA ALA A 22 38.65 5.13 -31.28
C ALA A 22 37.29 4.43 -31.16
N ASN A 23 37.12 3.48 -30.22
CA ASN A 23 35.82 2.82 -30.01
C ASN A 23 35.40 2.69 -28.53
N GLN A 24 35.78 3.66 -27.70
CA GLN A 24 35.31 3.82 -26.30
C GLN A 24 34.37 5.03 -26.15
N ALA A 25 33.34 5.12 -27.00
CA ALA A 25 32.28 6.12 -26.83
C ALA A 25 31.01 5.71 -27.58
N ALA A 26 30.30 4.71 -27.06
CA ALA A 26 28.85 4.52 -27.22
C ALA A 26 28.44 3.21 -26.53
N HIS A 27 28.34 3.22 -25.20
CA HIS A 27 27.38 2.33 -24.54
C HIS A 27 26.14 3.18 -24.29
N GLU A 28 25.15 3.04 -25.17
CA GLU A 28 23.80 3.50 -24.90
C GLU A 28 23.30 2.78 -23.65
N PRO A 29 22.82 3.50 -22.62
CA PRO A 29 22.28 2.87 -21.44
C PRO A 29 21.01 2.10 -21.81
N VAL A 30 20.96 0.83 -21.41
CA VAL A 30 19.78 -0.03 -21.51
C VAL A 30 18.61 0.66 -20.80
N VAL A 31 17.57 0.98 -21.57
CA VAL A 31 16.39 1.73 -21.15
C VAL A 31 15.56 0.91 -20.16
N GLY A 32 15.89 1.04 -18.87
CA GLY A 32 15.00 0.67 -17.77
C GLY A 32 14.22 1.90 -17.34
N LEU A 33 12.91 1.94 -17.61
CA LEU A 33 11.87 2.81 -17.01
C LEU A 33 12.36 4.12 -16.32
N GLU A 34 13.16 4.94 -16.99
CA GLU A 34 13.34 6.33 -16.59
C GLU A 34 12.05 7.04 -16.99
N ALA A 35 11.26 7.45 -16.00
CA ALA A 35 10.17 8.39 -16.23
C ALA A 35 10.81 9.68 -16.76
N PRO A 36 10.69 10.06 -18.05
CA PRO A 36 11.56 11.08 -18.66
C PRO A 36 11.30 12.51 -18.15
N PHE A 37 10.43 12.68 -17.17
CA PHE A 37 10.18 13.91 -16.43
C PHE A 37 9.70 13.54 -15.02
N SER A 38 10.61 13.25 -14.09
CA SER A 38 10.19 13.15 -12.69
C SER A 38 9.70 14.53 -12.24
N VAL A 39 8.41 14.61 -11.90
CA VAL A 39 7.78 15.82 -11.35
C VAL A 39 8.50 16.27 -10.07
N LEU A 40 9.27 15.39 -9.42
CA LEU A 40 10.04 15.69 -8.22
C LEU A 40 11.16 16.70 -8.45
N GLU A 41 11.78 16.75 -9.63
CA GLU A 41 12.84 17.72 -9.91
C GLU A 41 12.32 19.16 -9.76
N THR A 42 11.11 19.40 -10.27
CA THR A 42 10.42 20.70 -10.12
C THR A 42 10.03 21.03 -8.68
N ARG A 43 10.04 20.02 -7.78
CA ARG A 43 9.66 20.11 -6.37
C ARG A 43 10.83 19.94 -5.40
N LYS A 44 12.08 19.99 -5.88
CA LYS A 44 13.28 19.83 -5.04
C LYS A 44 13.30 20.79 -3.85
N HIS A 45 12.86 22.04 -4.02
CA HIS A 45 12.76 23.04 -2.95
C HIS A 45 11.76 22.64 -1.83
N GLN A 46 10.77 21.80 -2.13
CA GLN A 46 9.80 21.26 -1.16
C GLN A 46 10.33 19.99 -0.49
N MET A 47 11.19 19.23 -1.19
CA MET A 47 11.88 18.06 -0.65
C MET A 47 12.97 18.45 0.34
N PHE A 48 13.67 19.56 0.09
CA PHE A 48 14.82 19.99 0.88
C PHE A 48 14.66 21.45 1.33
N PRO A 49 13.63 21.76 2.15
CA PRO A 49 13.42 23.11 2.62
C PRO A 49 14.50 23.51 3.64
N THR A 50 14.84 24.80 3.66
CA THR A 50 15.71 25.40 4.68
C THR A 50 14.86 26.18 5.67
N LEU A 51 14.99 25.85 6.95
CA LEU A 51 14.34 26.56 8.05
C LEU A 51 15.11 27.83 8.40
N THR A 52 14.36 28.90 8.68
CA THR A 52 14.92 30.17 9.17
C THR A 52 15.39 30.06 10.62
N PRO A 53 16.28 30.94 11.11
CA PRO A 53 16.72 30.92 12.51
C PRO A 53 15.57 30.93 13.53
N ALA A 54 14.53 31.73 13.30
CA ALA A 54 13.36 31.79 14.16
C ALA A 54 12.55 30.48 14.17
N GLU A 55 12.55 29.76 13.05
CA GLU A 55 11.93 28.44 12.96
C GLU A 55 12.76 27.37 13.66
N ILE A 56 14.08 27.41 13.53
CA ILE A 56 15.00 26.52 14.25
C ILE A 56 14.77 26.67 15.77
N ASP A 57 14.65 27.90 16.27
CA ASP A 57 14.40 28.16 17.69
C ASP A 57 13.07 27.57 18.18
N ARG A 58 12.03 27.57 17.33
CA ARG A 58 10.76 26.89 17.62
C ARG A 58 10.91 25.37 17.66
N VAL A 59 11.79 24.79 16.85
CA VAL A 59 12.06 23.33 16.85
C VAL A 59 12.88 22.91 18.06
N ARG A 60 13.76 23.78 18.61
CA ARG A 60 14.64 23.45 19.76
C ARG A 60 13.93 22.84 20.96
N ARG A 61 12.67 23.19 21.22
CA ARG A 61 11.88 22.64 22.33
C ARG A 61 11.50 21.15 22.18
N PHE A 62 11.70 20.58 20.99
CA PHE A 62 11.36 19.19 20.68
C PHE A 62 12.58 18.26 20.56
N GLY A 63 13.80 18.78 20.61
CA GLY A 63 14.99 17.98 20.38
C GLY A 63 16.14 18.30 21.30
N THR A 64 17.18 17.48 21.22
CA THR A 64 18.44 17.65 21.93
C THR A 64 19.58 17.89 20.95
N VAL A 65 20.51 18.76 21.30
CA VAL A 65 21.68 19.03 20.44
C VAL A 65 22.67 17.87 20.56
N ALA A 66 23.09 17.34 19.42
CA ALA A 66 24.16 16.35 19.29
C ALA A 66 25.26 16.90 18.37
N SER A 67 26.49 16.45 18.61
CA SER A 67 27.68 16.83 17.84
C SER A 67 28.24 15.59 17.16
N PHE A 68 28.68 15.75 15.91
CA PHE A 68 29.22 14.68 15.08
C PHE A 68 30.55 15.14 14.48
N LYS A 69 31.56 14.27 14.49
CA LYS A 69 32.87 14.55 13.89
C LYS A 69 32.86 14.32 12.39
N ALA A 70 33.73 15.03 11.66
CA ALA A 70 33.94 14.76 10.24
C ALA A 70 34.27 13.27 10.02
N GLY A 71 33.54 12.62 9.10
CA GLY A 71 33.60 11.19 8.82
C GLY A 71 32.71 10.30 9.70
N GLU A 72 32.10 10.84 10.77
CA GLU A 72 31.22 10.09 11.65
C GLU A 72 29.89 9.77 10.95
N THR A 73 29.42 8.53 11.12
CA THR A 73 28.12 8.09 10.60
C THR A 73 27.05 8.32 11.67
N LEU A 74 26.01 9.07 11.32
CA LEU A 74 24.90 9.38 12.23
C LEU A 74 23.97 8.18 12.38
N PHE A 75 23.66 7.53 11.25
CA PHE A 75 22.88 6.29 11.17
C PHE A 75 23.14 5.65 9.81
N CYS A 76 23.06 4.32 9.77
CA CYS A 76 23.10 3.52 8.55
C CYS A 76 21.70 3.07 8.15
N ILE A 77 21.57 2.70 6.88
CA ILE A 77 20.43 1.91 6.41
C ILE A 77 20.24 0.68 7.32
N GLY A 78 18.99 0.41 7.72
CA GLY A 78 18.63 -0.69 8.61
C GLY A 78 18.62 -0.33 10.10
N ASP A 79 19.35 0.71 10.53
CA ASP A 79 19.34 1.14 11.92
C ASP A 79 17.96 1.72 12.30
N PRO A 80 17.47 1.50 13.54
CA PRO A 80 16.31 2.21 14.05
C PRO A 80 16.51 3.73 13.90
N ALA A 81 15.65 4.40 13.12
CA ALA A 81 15.90 5.79 12.80
C ALA A 81 15.66 6.69 14.03
N PRO A 82 16.61 7.57 14.42
CA PRO A 82 16.50 8.37 15.66
C PRO A 82 15.51 9.55 15.57
N GLY A 83 14.56 9.52 14.62
CA GLY A 83 13.70 10.65 14.29
C GLY A 83 14.36 11.63 13.32
N MET A 84 14.04 12.92 13.46
CA MET A 84 14.50 13.98 12.56
C MET A 84 15.78 14.65 13.07
N HIS A 85 16.76 14.86 12.19
CA HIS A 85 17.99 15.60 12.50
C HIS A 85 17.98 16.95 11.78
N LEU A 86 17.85 18.06 12.51
CA LEU A 86 17.91 19.42 11.96
C LEU A 86 19.32 19.99 12.14
N ILE A 87 20.01 20.29 11.05
CA ILE A 87 21.42 20.72 11.06
C ILE A 87 21.50 22.16 11.58
N LEU A 88 22.35 22.38 12.59
CA LEU A 88 22.63 23.70 13.17
C LEU A 88 23.94 24.27 12.59
N THR A 89 24.98 23.45 12.47
CA THR A 89 26.28 23.80 11.88
C THR A 89 26.88 22.61 11.14
N GLY A 90 27.79 22.87 10.21
CA GLY A 90 28.48 21.85 9.42
C GLY A 90 27.66 21.36 8.24
N LYS A 91 28.04 20.20 7.69
CA LYS A 91 27.49 19.64 6.46
C LYS A 91 27.38 18.12 6.56
N LEU A 92 26.22 17.59 6.21
CA LEU A 92 25.93 16.15 6.22
C LEU A 92 25.67 15.68 4.79
N GLN A 93 26.09 14.47 4.47
CA GLN A 93 25.80 13.81 3.20
C GLN A 93 24.79 12.69 3.41
N ILE A 94 23.75 12.68 2.58
CA ILE A 94 22.76 11.60 2.52
C ILE A 94 23.15 10.65 1.39
N ILE A 95 23.34 9.38 1.72
CA ILE A 95 23.81 8.37 0.77
C ILE A 95 22.76 7.27 0.67
N GLN A 96 22.41 6.89 -0.56
CA GLN A 96 21.63 5.70 -0.84
C GLN A 96 22.60 4.55 -1.12
N ARG A 97 22.32 3.36 -0.57
CA ARG A 97 22.95 2.13 -1.06
C ARG A 97 21.97 1.43 -2.00
N ASP A 98 22.46 0.93 -3.13
CA ASP A 98 21.72 -0.12 -3.82
C ASP A 98 21.97 -1.47 -3.13
N GLY A 99 21.19 -2.49 -3.49
CA GLY A 99 21.41 -3.84 -2.93
C GLY A 99 22.63 -4.57 -3.48
N LEU A 100 23.46 -3.93 -4.32
CA LEU A 100 24.80 -4.41 -4.68
C LEU A 100 25.87 -3.79 -3.77
N GLY A 101 25.47 -2.92 -2.82
CA GLY A 101 26.38 -2.21 -1.92
C GLY A 101 26.98 -0.93 -2.52
N ASN A 102 26.60 -0.55 -3.75
CA ASN A 102 27.06 0.69 -4.36
C ASN A 102 26.44 1.89 -3.66
N ARG A 103 27.25 2.93 -3.43
CA ARG A 103 26.86 4.14 -2.73
C ARG A 103 26.60 5.27 -3.72
N PHE A 104 25.39 5.84 -3.67
CA PHE A 104 24.98 6.98 -4.49
C PHE A 104 24.63 8.17 -3.61
N PRO A 105 25.32 9.32 -3.73
CA PRO A 105 24.94 10.52 -2.99
C PRO A 105 23.58 11.02 -3.47
N ILE A 106 22.63 11.18 -2.54
CA ILE A 106 21.31 11.78 -2.84
C ILE A 106 21.43 13.29 -2.87
N THR A 107 22.02 13.85 -1.81
CA THR A 107 22.22 15.29 -1.62
C THR A 107 23.15 15.52 -0.43
N ASP A 108 23.73 16.71 -0.39
CA ASP A 108 24.34 17.23 0.83
C ASP A 108 23.38 18.24 1.47
N GLU A 109 23.33 18.26 2.80
CA GLU A 109 22.49 19.14 3.61
C GLU A 109 23.37 19.96 4.56
N GLY A 110 23.03 21.24 4.72
CA GLY A 110 23.72 22.20 5.58
C GLY A 110 22.79 22.88 6.59
N PRO A 111 23.24 23.98 7.23
CA PRO A 111 22.51 24.63 8.30
C PRO A 111 21.07 25.02 7.93
N GLY A 112 20.13 24.72 8.84
CA GLY A 112 18.70 24.95 8.65
C GLY A 112 17.97 23.87 7.85
N GLN A 113 18.69 22.93 7.21
CA GLN A 113 18.07 21.78 6.56
C GLN A 113 17.99 20.58 7.52
N PHE A 114 17.12 19.61 7.21
CA PHE A 114 16.90 18.45 8.08
C PHE A 114 16.83 17.12 7.33
N LEU A 115 17.23 16.05 8.04
CA LEU A 115 17.18 14.67 7.59
C LEU A 115 16.00 13.96 8.27
N ALA A 116 15.04 13.54 7.45
CA ALA A 116 13.92 12.68 7.81
C ALA A 116 13.10 12.32 6.56
N GLU A 117 12.40 11.21 6.60
CA GLU A 117 11.31 10.84 5.71
C GLU A 117 10.14 10.26 6.55
N VAL A 118 9.12 9.66 5.92
CA VAL A 118 7.91 9.15 6.59
C VAL A 118 8.22 8.15 7.71
N GLY A 119 9.23 7.28 7.55
CA GLY A 119 9.57 6.23 8.53
C GLY A 119 9.99 6.78 9.90
N GLN A 120 10.57 7.98 9.94
CA GLN A 120 10.98 8.65 11.19
C GLN A 120 9.80 9.06 12.07
N LEU A 121 8.56 9.09 11.54
CA LEU A 121 7.37 9.32 12.35
C LEU A 121 7.07 8.17 13.31
N SER A 122 7.54 6.96 13.00
CA SER A 122 7.26 5.73 13.76
C SER A 122 8.53 5.00 14.18
N GLY A 123 9.71 5.62 14.05
CA GLY A 123 11.00 5.01 14.41
C GLY A 123 11.38 3.79 13.54
N LYS A 124 10.86 3.72 12.30
CA LYS A 124 11.19 2.63 11.39
C LYS A 124 12.66 2.66 10.98
N PRO A 125 13.22 1.52 10.52
CA PRO A 125 14.59 1.47 10.00
C PRO A 125 14.87 2.55 8.95
N ALA A 126 16.07 3.15 9.01
CA ALA A 126 16.49 4.14 8.03
C ALA A 126 16.64 3.52 6.63
N LEU A 127 16.31 4.30 5.60
CA LEU A 127 16.42 3.90 4.18
C LEU A 127 17.62 4.52 3.46
N VAL A 128 18.37 5.37 4.17
CA VAL A 128 19.57 6.05 3.67
C VAL A 128 20.61 6.09 4.78
N ASP A 129 21.87 6.19 4.42
CA ASP A 129 22.93 6.55 5.36
C ASP A 129 23.01 8.06 5.50
N ALA A 130 23.47 8.51 6.67
CA ALA A 130 23.86 9.89 6.91
C ALA A 130 25.28 9.95 7.49
N VAL A 131 26.16 10.70 6.83
CA VAL A 131 27.56 10.87 7.25
C VAL A 131 27.88 12.35 7.37
N ALA A 132 28.59 12.73 8.43
CA ALA A 132 29.09 14.09 8.60
C ALA A 132 30.31 14.33 7.69
N LEU A 133 30.23 15.30 6.78
CA LEU A 133 31.37 15.69 5.93
C LEU A 133 32.34 16.63 6.68
N GLU A 134 31.81 17.37 7.66
CA GLU A 134 32.53 18.33 8.49
C GLU A 134 32.13 18.11 9.96
N ASP A 135 32.89 18.66 10.91
CA ASP A 135 32.45 18.74 12.30
C ASP A 135 31.10 19.47 12.36
N SER A 136 30.05 18.76 12.75
CA SER A 136 28.67 19.18 12.59
C SER A 136 27.92 19.13 13.91
N THR A 137 26.92 20.00 14.06
CA THR A 137 25.97 19.92 15.17
C THR A 137 24.56 19.88 14.62
N ALA A 138 23.71 19.03 15.19
CA ALA A 138 22.32 18.89 14.80
C ALA A 138 21.41 18.77 16.02
N LEU A 139 20.18 19.25 15.86
CA LEU A 139 19.10 19.02 16.80
C LEU A 139 18.42 17.69 16.45
N VAL A 140 18.53 16.72 17.34
CA VAL A 140 17.92 15.40 17.21
C VAL A 140 16.52 15.44 17.83
N VAL A 141 15.50 15.24 17.00
CA VAL A 141 14.08 15.25 17.38
C VAL A 141 13.55 13.82 17.26
N PRO A 142 13.38 13.08 18.37
CA PRO A 142 12.95 11.68 18.32
C PRO A 142 11.50 11.54 17.80
N PRO A 143 11.06 10.35 17.35
CA PRO A 143 9.79 10.16 16.64
C PRO A 143 8.56 10.75 17.36
N GLU A 144 8.42 10.52 18.66
CA GLU A 144 7.33 11.04 19.48
C GLU A 144 7.35 12.58 19.57
N ARG A 145 8.53 13.17 19.67
CA ARG A 145 8.71 14.62 19.69
C ARG A 145 8.52 15.24 18.31
N LEU A 146 8.87 14.52 17.25
CA LEU A 146 8.61 14.92 15.87
C LEU A 146 7.10 14.99 15.63
N ARG A 147 6.35 13.97 16.04
CA ARG A 147 4.87 14.01 15.98
C ARG A 147 4.32 15.21 16.77
N ALA A 148 4.82 15.44 17.98
CA ALA A 148 4.43 16.61 18.78
C ALA A 148 4.74 17.95 18.09
N LEU A 149 5.91 18.09 17.44
CA LEU A 149 6.28 19.26 16.65
C LEU A 149 5.28 19.50 15.50
N LEU A 150 4.93 18.44 14.76
CA LEU A 150 4.03 18.52 13.61
C LEU A 150 2.58 18.88 13.98
N VAL A 151 2.18 18.65 15.24
CA VAL A 151 0.88 19.06 15.78
C VAL A 151 0.95 20.48 16.35
N ALA A 152 1.98 20.79 17.14
CA ALA A 152 2.11 22.07 17.82
C ALA A 152 2.44 23.24 16.88
N GLU A 153 3.10 22.97 15.75
CA GLU A 153 3.52 23.98 14.78
C GLU A 153 2.87 23.74 13.42
N ALA A 154 1.71 24.35 13.16
CA ALA A 154 0.94 24.09 11.92
C ALA A 154 1.75 24.36 10.63
N ASP A 155 2.33 25.56 10.48
CA ASP A 155 3.03 25.97 9.26
C ASP A 155 4.37 25.22 9.04
N LEU A 156 5.07 24.92 10.14
CA LEU A 156 6.30 24.09 10.07
C LEU A 156 5.93 22.64 9.80
N GLY A 157 4.90 22.15 10.46
CA GLY A 157 4.39 20.80 10.33
C GLY A 157 3.95 20.49 8.90
N GLU A 158 3.28 21.43 8.23
CA GLU A 158 2.91 21.29 6.82
C GLU A 158 4.15 21.14 5.92
N ARG A 159 5.16 22.00 6.07
CA ARG A 159 6.39 21.96 5.27
C ARG A 159 7.21 20.71 5.52
N ILE A 160 7.37 20.33 6.80
CA ILE A 160 8.10 19.11 7.18
C ILE A 160 7.37 17.89 6.59
N MET A 161 6.06 17.74 6.82
CA MET A 161 5.29 16.61 6.28
C MET A 161 5.35 16.53 4.76
N ARG A 162 5.26 17.67 4.06
CA ARG A 162 5.42 17.71 2.61
C ARG A 162 6.79 17.19 2.17
N ALA A 163 7.86 17.61 2.84
CA ALA A 163 9.20 17.10 2.59
C ALA A 163 9.29 15.59 2.83
N LEU A 164 8.76 15.07 3.95
CA LEU A 164 8.78 13.64 4.26
C LEU A 164 8.08 12.82 3.17
N ILE A 165 6.88 13.25 2.75
CA ILE A 165 6.09 12.57 1.71
C ILE A 165 6.83 12.59 0.37
N LEU A 166 7.34 13.74 -0.06
CA LEU A 166 8.05 13.84 -1.35
C LEU A 166 9.35 13.04 -1.35
N ARG A 167 10.09 13.01 -0.24
CA ARG A 167 11.29 12.17 -0.07
C ARG A 167 10.95 10.69 -0.19
N ARG A 168 9.83 10.25 0.41
CA ARG A 168 9.34 8.87 0.26
C ARG A 168 9.00 8.54 -1.19
N VAL A 169 8.35 9.44 -1.92
CA VAL A 169 8.09 9.25 -3.36
C VAL A 169 9.39 9.16 -4.16
N GLY A 170 10.37 10.02 -3.86
CA GLY A 170 11.69 9.96 -4.52
C GLY A 170 12.46 8.66 -4.26
N LEU A 171 12.37 8.11 -3.04
CA LEU A 171 12.94 6.80 -2.73
C LEU A 171 12.27 5.68 -3.52
N ILE A 172 10.94 5.75 -3.72
CA ILE A 172 10.19 4.77 -4.53
C ILE A 172 10.61 4.85 -5.99
N GLU A 173 10.72 6.06 -6.56
CA GLU A 173 11.17 6.25 -7.96
C GLU A 173 12.58 5.71 -8.21
N ARG A 174 13.48 5.84 -7.22
CA ARG A 174 14.88 5.37 -7.31
C ARG A 174 15.08 3.92 -6.87
N GLY A 175 14.06 3.26 -6.32
CA GLY A 175 14.14 1.89 -5.81
C GLY A 175 14.97 1.71 -4.53
N GLY A 176 14.99 2.71 -3.64
CA GLY A 176 15.77 2.68 -2.39
C GLY A 176 15.19 1.83 -1.27
N GLY A 177 15.49 0.54 -1.25
CA GLY A 177 15.06 -0.40 -0.22
C GLY A 177 15.57 -1.82 -0.50
N PRO A 178 14.82 -2.89 -0.16
CA PRO A 178 15.26 -4.25 -0.43
C PRO A 178 15.44 -4.51 -1.93
N VAL A 179 16.31 -5.47 -2.24
CA VAL A 179 16.54 -5.91 -3.62
C VAL A 179 16.04 -7.33 -3.80
N LEU A 180 15.11 -7.47 -4.74
CA LEU A 180 14.50 -8.75 -5.06
C LEU A 180 15.22 -9.31 -6.28
N VAL A 181 15.79 -10.50 -6.13
CA VAL A 181 16.58 -11.18 -7.14
C VAL A 181 15.82 -12.44 -7.54
N GLY A 182 15.46 -12.58 -8.81
CA GLY A 182 14.67 -13.71 -9.30
C GLY A 182 14.34 -13.58 -10.77
N LYS A 183 13.66 -14.58 -11.34
CA LYS A 183 13.17 -14.49 -12.73
C LYS A 183 11.92 -13.64 -12.80
N GLY A 184 11.84 -12.69 -13.73
CA GLY A 184 10.72 -11.73 -13.83
C GLY A 184 9.33 -12.37 -13.96
N THR A 185 9.25 -13.61 -14.44
CA THR A 185 8.00 -14.37 -14.59
C THR A 185 7.63 -15.22 -13.37
N GLN A 186 8.48 -15.27 -12.34
CA GLN A 186 8.25 -16.11 -11.17
C GLN A 186 7.09 -15.58 -10.32
N PRO A 187 6.07 -16.41 -9.99
CA PRO A 187 4.89 -15.96 -9.24
C PRO A 187 5.21 -15.34 -7.87
N LEU A 188 6.12 -15.96 -7.11
CA LEU A 188 6.51 -15.46 -5.78
C LEU A 188 7.21 -14.10 -5.87
N LEU A 189 8.08 -13.89 -6.88
CA LEU A 189 8.74 -12.61 -7.10
C LEU A 189 7.71 -11.50 -7.39
N LEU A 190 6.73 -11.79 -8.24
CA LEU A 190 5.64 -10.86 -8.57
C LEU A 190 4.76 -10.56 -7.35
N ALA A 191 4.51 -11.56 -6.49
CA ALA A 191 3.77 -11.37 -5.24
C ALA A 191 4.50 -10.41 -4.29
N LEU A 192 5.80 -10.64 -4.04
CA LEU A 192 6.63 -9.77 -3.18
C LEU A 192 6.75 -8.35 -3.74
N GLN A 193 6.94 -8.18 -5.06
CA GLN A 193 6.90 -6.87 -5.71
C GLN A 193 5.55 -6.18 -5.50
N ALA A 194 4.44 -6.90 -5.70
CA ALA A 194 3.11 -6.35 -5.51
C ALA A 194 2.87 -5.94 -4.05
N PHE A 195 3.34 -6.73 -3.09
CA PHE A 195 3.31 -6.41 -1.67
C PHE A 195 4.02 -5.09 -1.36
N LEU A 196 5.26 -4.92 -1.81
CA LEU A 196 6.03 -3.69 -1.59
C LEU A 196 5.39 -2.48 -2.27
N ARG A 197 4.91 -2.63 -3.51
CA ARG A 197 4.19 -1.58 -4.23
C ARG A 197 2.93 -1.14 -3.49
N ARG A 198 2.07 -2.06 -3.07
CA ARG A 198 0.81 -1.73 -2.35
C ARG A 198 1.08 -1.04 -1.02
N ASN A 199 2.18 -1.37 -0.35
CA ASN A 199 2.60 -0.74 0.90
C ASN A 199 3.43 0.54 0.70
N GLY A 200 3.64 0.98 -0.54
CA GLY A 200 4.44 2.17 -0.85
C GLY A 200 5.89 2.05 -0.38
N TYR A 201 6.42 0.82 -0.36
CA TYR A 201 7.78 0.56 0.08
C TYR A 201 8.74 0.55 -1.14
N PRO A 202 9.78 1.39 -1.11
CA PRO A 202 10.77 1.46 -2.20
C PRO A 202 11.55 0.15 -2.31
N HIS A 203 11.85 -0.31 -3.53
CA HIS A 203 12.58 -1.54 -3.78
C HIS A 203 13.18 -1.57 -5.19
N LYS A 204 14.16 -2.44 -5.40
CA LYS A 204 14.73 -2.74 -6.71
C LYS A 204 14.49 -4.21 -7.06
N VAL A 205 14.35 -4.50 -8.35
CA VAL A 205 14.24 -5.86 -8.88
C VAL A 205 15.41 -6.09 -9.80
N VAL A 206 16.10 -7.21 -9.60
CA VAL A 206 17.17 -7.71 -10.48
C VAL A 206 16.64 -8.98 -11.13
N ASP A 207 16.43 -8.93 -12.44
CA ASP A 207 15.97 -10.08 -13.21
C ASP A 207 17.17 -10.89 -13.70
N ILE A 208 17.25 -12.13 -13.24
CA ILE A 208 18.35 -13.06 -13.51
C ILE A 208 18.51 -13.36 -15.00
N ASP A 209 17.40 -13.36 -15.74
CA ASP A 209 17.43 -13.69 -17.16
C ASP A 209 17.95 -12.51 -18.02
N THR A 210 17.92 -11.28 -17.49
CA THR A 210 18.29 -10.06 -18.24
C THR A 210 19.48 -9.29 -17.66
N ASP A 211 19.91 -9.59 -16.44
CA ASP A 211 20.97 -8.86 -15.73
C ASP A 211 22.04 -9.81 -15.13
N PRO A 212 22.86 -10.46 -15.98
CA PRO A 212 23.88 -11.42 -15.53
C PRO A 212 25.04 -10.75 -14.79
N ASP A 213 25.32 -9.47 -15.06
CA ASP A 213 26.39 -8.72 -14.39
C ASP A 213 26.01 -8.41 -12.93
N ALA A 214 24.76 -8.02 -12.67
CA ALA A 214 24.27 -7.85 -11.30
C ALA A 214 24.28 -9.17 -10.51
N MET A 215 24.02 -10.30 -11.17
CA MET A 215 24.08 -11.63 -10.55
C MET A 215 25.49 -12.01 -10.09
N ALA A 216 26.50 -11.75 -10.93
CA ALA A 216 27.89 -12.01 -10.59
C ALA A 216 28.38 -11.14 -9.43
N LEU A 217 27.94 -9.87 -9.36
CA LEU A 217 28.26 -8.96 -8.26
C LEU A 217 27.65 -9.39 -6.92
N LEU A 218 26.53 -10.09 -6.95
CA LEU A 218 25.82 -10.55 -5.75
C LEU A 218 26.31 -11.91 -5.23
N ASP A 219 27.23 -12.57 -5.93
CA ASP A 219 27.72 -13.93 -5.63
C ASP A 219 26.58 -14.96 -5.43
N VAL A 220 25.43 -14.75 -6.08
CA VAL A 220 24.27 -15.66 -6.03
C VAL A 220 24.20 -16.58 -7.25
N SER A 221 25.16 -16.49 -8.17
CA SER A 221 25.19 -17.29 -9.41
C SER A 221 25.21 -18.80 -9.17
N ASN A 222 25.68 -19.25 -8.00
CA ASN A 222 25.74 -20.65 -7.58
C ASN A 222 24.58 -21.08 -6.66
N ALA A 223 23.62 -20.19 -6.37
CA ALA A 223 22.49 -20.52 -5.51
C ALA A 223 21.55 -21.53 -6.19
N PRO A 224 21.02 -22.52 -5.46
CA PRO A 224 20.06 -23.46 -6.02
C PRO A 224 18.76 -22.73 -6.42
N ALA A 225 18.07 -23.25 -7.43
CA ALA A 225 16.82 -22.65 -7.93
C ALA A 225 15.73 -22.52 -6.84
N SER A 226 15.78 -23.34 -5.78
CA SER A 226 14.86 -23.29 -4.64
C SER A 226 14.98 -22.02 -3.81
N ASP A 227 16.11 -21.31 -3.89
CA ASP A 227 16.37 -20.13 -3.06
C ASP A 227 15.75 -18.85 -3.64
N PHE A 228 15.30 -18.91 -4.90
CA PHE A 228 14.74 -17.77 -5.60
C PHE A 228 13.21 -17.66 -5.40
N PRO A 229 12.67 -16.43 -5.28
CA PRO A 229 13.40 -15.18 -5.30
C PRO A 229 14.16 -14.97 -3.99
N MET A 230 15.39 -14.46 -4.11
CA MET A 230 16.16 -14.02 -2.95
C MET A 230 15.82 -12.56 -2.68
N VAL A 231 15.79 -12.17 -1.41
CA VAL A 231 15.61 -10.77 -1.02
C VAL A 231 16.78 -10.33 -0.16
N ILE A 232 17.46 -9.28 -0.63
CA ILE A 232 18.52 -8.62 0.12
C ILE A 232 17.86 -7.48 0.91
N CYS A 233 17.85 -7.63 2.22
CA CYS A 233 17.30 -6.68 3.17
C CYS A 233 18.20 -5.44 3.28
N PRO A 234 17.65 -4.28 3.68
CA PRO A 234 18.43 -3.04 3.81
C PRO A 234 19.62 -3.14 4.78
N ASP A 235 19.53 -4.01 5.79
CA ASP A 235 20.59 -4.33 6.75
C ASP A 235 21.67 -5.29 6.20
N GLY A 236 21.53 -5.76 4.95
CA GLY A 236 22.40 -6.74 4.31
C GLY A 236 22.01 -8.20 4.53
N GLY A 237 20.96 -8.48 5.31
CA GLY A 237 20.43 -9.83 5.48
C GLY A 237 19.90 -10.41 4.16
N ILE A 238 20.06 -11.72 3.95
CA ILE A 238 19.58 -12.39 2.74
C ILE A 238 18.48 -13.38 3.12
N LEU A 239 17.29 -13.16 2.59
CA LEU A 239 16.16 -14.08 2.67
C LEU A 239 16.09 -14.93 1.40
N ARG A 240 15.84 -16.23 1.55
CA ARG A 240 15.73 -17.20 0.45
C ARG A 240 14.29 -17.65 0.31
N ALA A 241 13.69 -17.39 -0.85
CA ALA A 241 12.27 -17.62 -1.14
C ALA A 241 11.31 -17.19 0.00
N PRO A 242 11.42 -15.96 0.53
CA PRO A 242 10.61 -15.55 1.67
C PRO A 242 9.13 -15.36 1.33
N ASP A 243 8.29 -15.50 2.34
CA ASP A 243 6.91 -15.01 2.29
C ASP A 243 6.81 -13.50 2.60
N GLU A 244 5.60 -12.93 2.46
CA GLU A 244 5.36 -11.50 2.73
C GLU A 244 5.61 -11.12 4.20
N GLY A 245 5.42 -12.05 5.15
CA GLY A 245 5.62 -11.82 6.57
C GLY A 245 7.09 -11.73 6.94
N GLN A 246 7.91 -12.67 6.45
CA GLN A 246 9.36 -12.66 6.62
C GLN A 246 9.99 -11.39 6.02
N LEU A 247 9.53 -11.00 4.82
CA LEU A 247 9.94 -9.74 4.20
C LEU A 247 9.56 -8.54 5.06
N ALA A 248 8.33 -8.49 5.57
CA ALA A 248 7.88 -7.38 6.41
C ALA A 248 8.64 -7.25 7.73
N SER A 249 8.99 -8.37 8.37
CA SER A 249 9.85 -8.39 9.56
C SER A 249 11.23 -7.83 9.26
N CYS A 250 11.86 -8.25 8.16
CA CYS A 250 13.17 -7.72 7.75
C CYS A 250 13.15 -6.21 7.47
N LEU A 251 12.00 -5.67 7.04
CA LEU A 251 11.83 -4.24 6.75
C LEU A 251 11.37 -3.42 7.96
N GLY A 252 11.17 -4.03 9.13
CA GLY A 252 10.63 -3.36 10.32
C GLY A 252 9.24 -2.77 10.08
N LEU A 253 8.42 -3.42 9.24
CA LEU A 253 7.05 -2.96 8.95
C LEU A 253 6.06 -3.31 10.05
N VAL A 254 6.36 -4.36 10.83
CA VAL A 254 5.53 -4.83 11.93
C VAL A 254 6.07 -4.21 13.22
N PRO A 255 5.29 -3.35 13.92
CA PRO A 255 5.68 -2.83 15.22
C PRO A 255 5.75 -3.97 16.26
N GLU A 256 6.56 -3.77 17.28
CA GLU A 256 6.56 -4.66 18.44
C GLU A 256 5.29 -4.45 19.27
N PHE A 257 4.55 -5.52 19.49
CA PHE A 257 3.42 -5.55 20.40
C PHE A 257 3.90 -6.13 21.73
N THR A 258 4.02 -5.30 22.75
CA THR A 258 4.43 -5.76 24.08
C THR A 258 3.21 -6.24 24.87
N PRO A 259 3.27 -7.38 25.60
CA PRO A 259 2.12 -7.92 26.32
C PRO A 259 1.56 -7.03 27.44
N ASP A 260 2.37 -6.08 27.93
CA ASP A 260 2.03 -5.14 28.99
C ASP A 260 1.31 -3.88 28.48
N HIS A 261 1.39 -3.56 27.19
CA HIS A 261 0.75 -2.39 26.60
C HIS A 261 -0.69 -2.70 26.19
N VAL A 262 -1.65 -2.16 26.95
CA VAL A 262 -3.09 -2.26 26.64
C VAL A 262 -3.52 -1.05 25.80
N TYR A 263 -3.87 -1.28 24.54
CA TYR A 263 -4.38 -0.22 23.66
C TYR A 263 -5.76 0.26 24.11
N ASP A 264 -6.08 1.53 23.83
CA ASP A 264 -7.43 2.03 24.00
C ASP A 264 -8.36 1.44 22.93
N VAL A 265 -7.84 1.33 21.70
CA VAL A 265 -8.54 0.73 20.56
C VAL A 265 -7.58 -0.04 19.66
N VAL A 266 -7.99 -1.26 19.29
CA VAL A 266 -7.42 -2.01 18.16
C VAL A 266 -8.40 -1.99 17.00
N VAL A 267 -7.94 -1.51 15.85
CA VAL A 267 -8.69 -1.49 14.59
C VAL A 267 -8.22 -2.65 13.72
N VAL A 268 -9.14 -3.57 13.40
CA VAL A 268 -8.85 -4.73 12.55
C VAL A 268 -9.29 -4.42 11.12
N GLY A 269 -8.33 -4.12 10.25
CA GLY A 269 -8.49 -3.73 8.85
C GLY A 269 -8.01 -2.30 8.59
N ALA A 270 -7.17 -2.13 7.57
CA ALA A 270 -6.61 -0.85 7.12
C ALA A 270 -7.27 -0.35 5.82
N GLY A 271 -8.54 -0.71 5.59
CA GLY A 271 -9.37 -0.07 4.56
C GLY A 271 -9.69 1.40 4.89
N PRO A 272 -10.48 2.10 4.04
CA PRO A 272 -10.85 3.49 4.29
C PRO A 272 -11.52 3.73 5.65
N ALA A 273 -12.35 2.79 6.11
CA ALA A 273 -13.00 2.88 7.43
C ALA A 273 -12.00 2.79 8.58
N GLY A 274 -11.10 1.80 8.54
CA GLY A 274 -10.11 1.59 9.59
C GLY A 274 -9.05 2.67 9.64
N LEU A 275 -8.55 3.13 8.48
CA LEU A 275 -7.61 4.26 8.43
C LEU A 275 -8.25 5.55 8.92
N ALA A 276 -9.53 5.80 8.60
CA ALA A 276 -10.26 6.94 9.15
C ALA A 276 -10.37 6.84 10.68
N THR A 277 -10.74 5.68 11.22
CA THR A 277 -10.79 5.43 12.66
C THR A 277 -9.44 5.71 13.31
N ALA A 278 -8.36 5.23 12.71
CA ALA A 278 -7.01 5.43 13.22
C ALA A 278 -6.61 6.90 13.29
N VAL A 279 -6.93 7.67 12.24
CA VAL A 279 -6.68 9.12 12.20
C VAL A 279 -7.45 9.83 13.30
N TYR A 280 -8.76 9.60 13.40
CA TYR A 280 -9.60 10.32 14.36
C TYR A 280 -9.25 9.93 15.80
N ALA A 281 -9.17 8.62 16.11
CA ALA A 281 -8.85 8.14 17.45
C ALA A 281 -7.47 8.60 17.92
N ALA A 282 -6.43 8.49 17.08
CA ALA A 282 -5.09 8.92 17.47
C ALA A 282 -5.00 10.46 17.60
N SER A 283 -5.74 11.21 16.78
CA SER A 283 -5.78 12.68 16.89
C SER A 283 -6.46 13.18 18.18
N GLU A 284 -7.36 12.37 18.75
CA GLU A 284 -8.03 12.63 20.03
C GLU A 284 -7.25 12.06 21.24
N GLY A 285 -6.04 11.55 21.00
CA GLY A 285 -5.10 11.14 22.05
C GLY A 285 -5.26 9.69 22.53
N LEU A 286 -6.06 8.87 21.85
CA LEU A 286 -6.17 7.45 22.16
C LEU A 286 -4.91 6.69 21.72
N SER A 287 -4.54 5.66 22.48
CA SER A 287 -3.55 4.68 22.04
C SER A 287 -4.19 3.72 21.03
N VAL A 288 -3.75 3.80 19.78
CA VAL A 288 -4.34 3.07 18.64
C VAL A 288 -3.36 2.07 18.04
N ALA A 289 -3.82 0.83 17.84
CA ALA A 289 -3.20 -0.11 16.91
C ALA A 289 -4.12 -0.38 15.71
N VAL A 290 -3.55 -0.51 14.53
CA VAL A 290 -4.23 -0.91 13.29
C VAL A 290 -3.55 -2.16 12.75
N ILE A 291 -4.31 -3.21 12.48
CA ILE A 291 -3.80 -4.51 12.04
C ILE A 291 -4.45 -4.86 10.72
N ASP A 292 -3.67 -5.11 9.67
CA ASP A 292 -4.17 -5.52 8.35
C ASP A 292 -3.24 -6.53 7.69
N CYS A 293 -3.80 -7.57 7.08
CA CYS A 293 -3.04 -8.68 6.52
C CYS A 293 -2.43 -8.40 5.14
N ARG A 294 -2.71 -7.25 4.51
CA ARG A 294 -2.30 -6.98 3.13
C ARG A 294 -1.63 -5.63 2.93
N SER A 295 -2.37 -4.54 3.10
CA SER A 295 -1.93 -3.20 2.71
C SER A 295 -2.92 -2.11 3.10
N PRO A 296 -2.47 -0.87 3.35
CA PRO A 296 -3.36 0.28 3.48
C PRO A 296 -4.30 0.42 2.26
N GLY A 297 -5.55 0.73 2.52
CA GLY A 297 -6.58 0.98 1.53
C GLY A 297 -7.56 -0.16 1.29
N GLY A 298 -7.24 -1.38 1.75
CA GLY A 298 -8.09 -2.56 1.56
C GLY A 298 -8.51 -2.72 0.09
N GLN A 299 -9.77 -3.12 -0.14
CA GLN A 299 -10.30 -3.24 -1.51
C GLN A 299 -10.28 -1.91 -2.30
N ALA A 300 -10.54 -0.79 -1.63
CA ALA A 300 -10.55 0.51 -2.29
C ALA A 300 -9.17 0.87 -2.85
N GLY A 301 -8.09 0.41 -2.20
CA GLY A 301 -6.71 0.60 -2.63
C GLY A 301 -6.42 0.11 -4.06
N ALA A 302 -7.13 -0.92 -4.53
CA ALA A 302 -7.00 -1.46 -5.87
C ALA A 302 -7.73 -0.64 -6.95
N SER A 303 -8.54 0.37 -6.56
CA SER A 303 -9.25 1.21 -7.53
C SER A 303 -8.28 2.14 -8.25
N ALA A 304 -8.25 2.05 -9.59
CA ALA A 304 -7.46 2.94 -10.43
C ALA A 304 -7.87 4.42 -10.28
N ARG A 305 -9.17 4.69 -10.12
CA ARG A 305 -9.71 6.05 -9.97
C ARG A 305 -11.06 6.09 -9.27
N ILE A 306 -11.13 6.86 -8.19
CA ILE A 306 -12.33 7.16 -7.42
C ILE A 306 -12.75 8.60 -7.73
N GLU A 307 -13.85 8.78 -8.46
CA GLU A 307 -14.37 10.11 -8.87
C GLU A 307 -15.51 10.61 -7.99
N ASN A 308 -16.14 9.73 -7.20
CA ASN A 308 -17.27 10.05 -6.32
C ASN A 308 -16.85 10.27 -4.86
N TYR A 309 -15.59 10.66 -4.62
CA TYR A 309 -15.10 11.06 -3.30
C TYR A 309 -14.94 12.57 -3.25
N LEU A 310 -15.68 13.21 -2.33
CA LEU A 310 -15.72 14.67 -2.20
C LEU A 310 -14.32 15.25 -1.94
N GLY A 311 -14.02 16.38 -2.59
CA GLY A 311 -12.73 17.07 -2.46
C GLY A 311 -11.71 16.73 -3.56
N PHE A 312 -11.98 15.74 -4.41
CA PHE A 312 -11.11 15.38 -5.54
C PHE A 312 -11.87 15.55 -6.88
N PRO A 313 -11.96 16.78 -7.43
CA PRO A 313 -12.75 17.04 -8.63
C PRO A 313 -12.23 16.31 -9.88
N THR A 314 -10.95 15.94 -9.91
CA THR A 314 -10.34 15.11 -10.96
C THR A 314 -10.28 13.64 -10.57
N GLY A 315 -10.88 13.24 -9.45
CA GLY A 315 -10.74 11.93 -8.84
C GLY A 315 -9.35 11.68 -8.23
N ILE A 316 -9.23 10.57 -7.50
CA ILE A 316 -7.98 10.12 -6.86
C ILE A 316 -7.88 8.61 -6.97
N SER A 317 -6.69 8.04 -7.13
CA SER A 317 -6.53 6.59 -7.06
C SER A 317 -6.76 6.09 -5.63
N GLY A 318 -7.24 4.85 -5.50
CA GLY A 318 -7.44 4.22 -4.20
C GLY A 318 -6.17 4.18 -3.36
N GLN A 319 -5.06 3.79 -4.00
CA GLN A 319 -3.76 3.75 -3.36
C GLN A 319 -3.28 5.13 -2.88
N ALA A 320 -3.50 6.19 -3.67
CA ALA A 320 -3.13 7.55 -3.26
C ALA A 320 -3.98 8.05 -2.09
N LEU A 321 -5.29 7.74 -2.08
CA LEU A 321 -6.17 8.07 -0.97
C LEU A 321 -5.72 7.35 0.32
N ALA A 322 -5.48 6.04 0.23
CA ALA A 322 -5.03 5.22 1.34
C ALA A 322 -3.65 5.63 1.88
N GLY A 323 -2.68 5.89 0.99
CA GLY A 323 -1.34 6.33 1.37
C GLY A 323 -1.36 7.66 2.14
N ARG A 324 -2.21 8.61 1.74
CA ARG A 324 -2.40 9.87 2.49
C ARG A 324 -2.97 9.62 3.89
N ALA A 325 -4.00 8.79 4.01
CA ALA A 325 -4.61 8.46 5.29
C ALA A 325 -3.64 7.68 6.21
N PHE A 326 -2.85 6.76 5.65
CA PHE A 326 -1.81 6.03 6.37
C PHE A 326 -0.75 6.97 6.97
N VAL A 327 -0.20 7.89 6.16
CA VAL A 327 0.77 8.88 6.64
C VAL A 327 0.16 9.79 7.71
N GLN A 328 -1.13 10.14 7.58
CA GLN A 328 -1.85 10.92 8.58
C GLN A 328 -2.03 10.16 9.90
N ALA A 329 -2.33 8.86 9.85
CA ALA A 329 -2.43 8.02 11.06
C ALA A 329 -1.07 7.93 11.78
N LEU A 330 0.03 7.74 11.03
CA LEU A 330 1.39 7.76 11.60
C LEU A 330 1.74 9.12 12.22
N LYS A 331 1.37 10.24 11.59
CA LYS A 331 1.56 11.59 12.14
C LYS A 331 0.95 11.72 13.53
N PHE A 332 -0.24 11.14 13.76
CA PHE A 332 -0.92 11.18 15.06
C PHE A 332 -0.44 10.09 16.03
N GLY A 333 0.41 9.17 15.60
CA GLY A 333 1.03 8.16 16.46
C GLY A 333 0.31 6.82 16.50
N ALA A 334 -0.59 6.53 15.54
CA ALA A 334 -1.18 5.20 15.43
C ALA A 334 -0.10 4.15 15.09
N HIS A 335 -0.14 3.01 15.78
CA HIS A 335 0.71 1.85 15.48
C HIS A 335 0.07 1.03 14.36
N VAL A 336 0.58 1.15 13.14
CA VAL A 336 0.03 0.43 11.98
C VAL A 336 0.92 -0.77 11.63
N ALA A 337 0.37 -1.98 11.82
CA ALA A 337 1.04 -3.26 11.61
C ALA A 337 0.54 -3.93 10.34
N ILE A 338 1.38 -3.96 9.30
CA ILE A 338 1.06 -4.52 7.98
C ILE A 338 2.31 -5.19 7.39
N PRO A 339 2.22 -6.42 6.88
CA PRO A 339 1.09 -7.33 6.92
C PRO A 339 1.05 -8.05 8.27
N LEU A 340 -0.10 -8.11 8.90
CA LEU A 340 -0.33 -8.94 10.07
C LEU A 340 -1.79 -9.37 10.12
N GLU A 341 -2.04 -10.65 10.32
CA GLU A 341 -3.39 -11.22 10.27
C GLU A 341 -3.91 -11.54 11.67
N VAL A 342 -5.18 -11.20 11.89
CA VAL A 342 -5.92 -11.55 13.10
C VAL A 342 -6.61 -12.89 12.87
N SER A 343 -6.33 -13.86 13.73
CA SER A 343 -6.94 -15.19 13.68
C SER A 343 -8.20 -15.29 14.53
N ALA A 344 -8.25 -14.61 15.67
CA ALA A 344 -9.38 -14.69 16.61
C ALA A 344 -9.57 -13.43 17.46
N LEU A 345 -10.81 -13.23 17.91
CA LEU A 345 -11.20 -12.26 18.93
C LEU A 345 -11.60 -12.97 20.22
N HIS A 346 -10.94 -12.63 21.33
CA HIS A 346 -11.25 -13.15 22.67
C HIS A 346 -11.95 -12.08 23.50
N CYS A 347 -13.28 -12.04 23.43
CA CYS A 347 -14.09 -11.00 24.06
C CYS A 347 -14.73 -11.40 25.40
N GLY A 348 -14.52 -12.64 25.86
CA GLY A 348 -14.89 -13.08 27.20
C GLY A 348 -13.85 -12.73 28.29
N GLU A 349 -12.73 -12.14 27.88
CA GLU A 349 -11.63 -11.73 28.77
C GLU A 349 -11.67 -10.22 29.03
N ASN A 350 -11.11 -9.78 30.17
CA ASN A 350 -10.91 -8.37 30.48
C ASN A 350 -9.43 -8.12 30.85
N PRO A 351 -8.67 -7.34 30.08
CA PRO A 351 -9.06 -6.67 28.83
C PRO A 351 -9.36 -7.65 27.67
N ILE A 352 -10.07 -7.18 26.65
CA ILE A 352 -10.30 -7.92 25.39
C ILE A 352 -8.93 -8.23 24.76
N ARG A 353 -8.79 -9.37 24.10
CA ARG A 353 -7.55 -9.73 23.38
C ARG A 353 -7.79 -10.07 21.92
N ILE A 354 -6.88 -9.58 21.08
CA ILE A 354 -6.77 -9.93 19.66
C ILE A 354 -5.67 -10.97 19.52
N GLU A 355 -5.99 -12.12 18.92
CA GLU A 355 -5.01 -13.15 18.59
C GLU A 355 -4.53 -12.98 17.15
N LEU A 356 -3.22 -13.02 16.97
CA LEU A 356 -2.56 -12.95 15.67
C LEU A 356 -2.27 -14.35 15.15
N THR A 357 -2.10 -14.51 13.84
CA THR A 357 -1.78 -15.81 13.22
C THR A 357 -0.45 -16.41 13.69
N ASP A 358 0.45 -15.59 14.23
CA ASP A 358 1.71 -16.01 14.86
C ASP A 358 1.59 -16.33 16.36
N GLY A 359 0.37 -16.32 16.92
CA GLY A 359 0.07 -16.65 18.31
C GLY A 359 0.28 -15.51 19.30
N ARG A 360 0.75 -14.33 18.86
CA ARG A 360 0.84 -13.16 19.75
C ARG A 360 -0.56 -12.68 20.14
N MET A 361 -0.68 -12.23 21.39
CA MET A 361 -1.91 -11.70 21.96
C MET A 361 -1.75 -10.19 22.18
N VAL A 362 -2.65 -9.40 21.60
CA VAL A 362 -2.66 -7.93 21.73
C VAL A 362 -3.83 -7.51 22.63
N PRO A 363 -3.57 -7.05 23.87
CA PRO A 363 -4.64 -6.62 24.78
C PRO A 363 -5.16 -5.22 24.43
N THR A 364 -6.48 -5.02 24.60
CA THR A 364 -7.15 -3.76 24.26
C THR A 364 -8.41 -3.52 25.08
N ARG A 365 -8.75 -2.24 25.28
CA ARG A 365 -10.00 -1.82 25.93
C ARG A 365 -11.21 -1.89 24.99
N THR A 366 -11.00 -1.57 23.71
CA THR A 366 -12.04 -1.62 22.67
C THR A 366 -11.50 -2.20 21.37
N VAL A 367 -12.41 -2.70 20.51
CA VAL A 367 -12.09 -3.23 19.19
C VAL A 367 -12.98 -2.59 18.14
N VAL A 368 -12.41 -2.23 16.99
CA VAL A 368 -13.17 -1.81 15.80
C VAL A 368 -12.94 -2.81 14.68
N ILE A 369 -13.99 -3.54 14.32
CA ILE A 369 -14.05 -4.46 13.19
C ILE A 369 -14.21 -3.62 11.92
N ALA A 370 -13.11 -3.47 11.17
CA ALA A 370 -13.04 -2.76 9.89
C ALA A 370 -12.50 -3.67 8.77
N SER A 371 -12.68 -4.99 8.92
CA SER A 371 -12.10 -6.03 8.05
C SER A 371 -12.71 -6.07 6.64
N GLY A 372 -13.76 -5.28 6.40
CA GLY A 372 -14.40 -5.14 5.11
C GLY A 372 -15.05 -6.43 4.61
N ALA A 373 -15.06 -6.57 3.29
CA ALA A 373 -15.60 -7.74 2.61
C ALA A 373 -14.70 -8.12 1.43
N GLN A 374 -14.96 -9.29 0.87
CA GLN A 374 -14.34 -9.83 -0.33
C GLN A 374 -15.43 -10.14 -1.36
N TYR A 375 -15.10 -10.05 -2.66
CA TYR A 375 -16.07 -10.41 -3.70
C TYR A 375 -16.47 -11.87 -3.56
N ARG A 376 -17.74 -12.18 -3.84
CA ARG A 376 -18.17 -13.59 -3.79
C ARG A 376 -17.53 -14.34 -4.94
N ARG A 377 -17.14 -15.58 -4.68
CA ARG A 377 -16.84 -16.52 -5.75
C ARG A 377 -18.13 -16.88 -6.47
N ALA A 378 -18.08 -16.89 -7.80
CA ALA A 378 -19.18 -17.41 -8.58
C ALA A 378 -19.19 -18.94 -8.44
N GLU A 379 -20.36 -19.54 -8.33
CA GLU A 379 -20.52 -20.99 -8.45
C GLU A 379 -20.36 -21.39 -9.94
N ILE A 380 -19.13 -21.35 -10.43
CA ILE A 380 -18.74 -21.77 -11.77
C ILE A 380 -17.72 -22.88 -11.60
N GLU A 381 -18.00 -24.03 -12.20
CA GLU A 381 -17.05 -25.14 -12.25
C GLU A 381 -15.71 -24.67 -12.83
N SER A 382 -14.61 -25.13 -12.24
CA SER A 382 -13.23 -24.78 -12.62
C SER A 382 -12.81 -23.32 -12.41
N LEU A 383 -13.62 -22.47 -11.75
CA LEU A 383 -13.24 -21.07 -11.47
C LEU A 383 -11.88 -20.95 -10.76
N ASP A 384 -11.67 -21.76 -9.72
CA ASP A 384 -10.44 -21.76 -8.91
C ASP A 384 -9.18 -22.09 -9.74
N GLN A 385 -9.34 -22.81 -10.85
CA GLN A 385 -8.22 -23.13 -11.74
C GLN A 385 -7.72 -21.88 -12.48
N TYR A 386 -8.58 -20.89 -12.70
CA TYR A 386 -8.24 -19.71 -13.50
C TYR A 386 -8.03 -18.44 -12.67
N GLU A 387 -8.23 -18.48 -11.34
CA GLU A 387 -7.89 -17.36 -10.45
C GLU A 387 -6.40 -17.00 -10.59
N GLY A 388 -6.11 -15.74 -10.92
CA GLY A 388 -4.74 -15.27 -11.22
C GLY A 388 -4.16 -15.74 -12.55
N ARG A 389 -4.89 -16.58 -13.30
CA ARG A 389 -4.51 -17.12 -14.63
C ARG A 389 -5.57 -16.82 -15.69
N GLY A 390 -6.15 -15.62 -15.60
CA GLY A 390 -7.19 -15.12 -16.51
C GLY A 390 -8.46 -14.67 -15.80
N VAL A 391 -8.68 -15.04 -14.53
CA VAL A 391 -9.77 -14.51 -13.70
C VAL A 391 -9.21 -13.59 -12.62
N TYR A 392 -9.81 -12.39 -12.51
CA TYR A 392 -9.39 -11.32 -11.61
C TYR A 392 -10.59 -10.72 -10.86
N TYR A 393 -10.33 -10.15 -9.68
CA TYR A 393 -11.35 -9.47 -8.85
C TYR A 393 -11.08 -7.98 -8.68
N TRP A 394 -10.19 -7.43 -9.51
CA TRP A 394 -9.78 -6.04 -9.56
C TRP A 394 -9.26 -5.71 -10.96
N ALA A 395 -9.18 -4.42 -11.28
CA ALA A 395 -8.55 -3.94 -12.51
C ALA A 395 -7.48 -2.91 -12.16
N SER A 396 -6.21 -3.33 -12.20
CA SER A 396 -5.05 -2.48 -11.92
C SER A 396 -4.23 -2.22 -13.19
N PRO A 397 -3.19 -1.36 -13.15
CA PRO A 397 -2.25 -1.21 -14.27
C PRO A 397 -1.60 -2.51 -14.75
N VAL A 398 -1.49 -3.51 -13.88
CA VAL A 398 -0.97 -4.84 -14.25
C VAL A 398 -1.95 -5.55 -15.17
N GLU A 399 -3.20 -5.73 -14.76
CA GLU A 399 -4.21 -6.40 -15.59
C GLU A 399 -4.54 -5.58 -16.84
N ALA A 400 -4.52 -4.25 -16.76
CA ALA A 400 -4.70 -3.39 -17.92
C ALA A 400 -3.61 -3.60 -18.98
N LYS A 401 -2.36 -3.82 -18.55
CA LYS A 401 -1.26 -4.16 -19.47
C LYS A 401 -1.44 -5.53 -20.10
N LEU A 402 -1.95 -6.51 -19.34
CA LEU A 402 -2.26 -7.85 -19.86
C LEU A 402 -3.40 -7.80 -20.89
N CYS A 403 -4.39 -6.94 -20.69
CA CYS A 403 -5.50 -6.76 -21.61
C CYS A 403 -5.16 -5.92 -22.84
N LYS A 404 -3.92 -5.42 -22.98
CA LYS A 404 -3.56 -4.53 -24.09
C LYS A 404 -3.78 -5.24 -25.42
N ASP A 405 -4.57 -4.61 -26.29
CA ASP A 405 -4.95 -5.15 -27.62
C ASP A 405 -5.72 -6.49 -27.57
N GLU A 406 -6.18 -6.91 -26.38
CA GLU A 406 -6.94 -8.14 -26.11
C GLU A 406 -8.37 -7.81 -25.68
N HIS A 407 -9.23 -8.82 -25.59
CA HIS A 407 -10.61 -8.66 -25.11
C HIS A 407 -10.69 -8.90 -23.59
N ALA A 408 -11.53 -8.11 -22.91
CA ALA A 408 -11.83 -8.27 -21.51
C ALA A 408 -13.34 -8.50 -21.28
N MET A 409 -13.68 -9.43 -20.40
CA MET A 409 -15.05 -9.65 -19.94
C MET A 409 -15.17 -9.23 -18.48
N LEU A 410 -16.20 -8.48 -18.14
CA LEU A 410 -16.42 -7.98 -16.79
C LEU A 410 -17.82 -8.30 -16.31
N VAL A 411 -17.93 -8.98 -15.17
CA VAL A 411 -19.21 -9.42 -14.60
C VAL A 411 -19.57 -8.54 -13.41
N GLY A 412 -20.64 -7.75 -13.53
CA GLY A 412 -21.14 -6.90 -12.44
C GLY A 412 -21.81 -5.61 -12.91
N GLY A 413 -22.85 -5.19 -12.20
CA GLY A 413 -23.63 -3.97 -12.51
C GLY A 413 -23.44 -2.82 -11.50
N GLY A 414 -22.52 -2.96 -10.54
CA GLY A 414 -22.26 -1.94 -9.52
C GLY A 414 -21.24 -0.88 -9.97
N ASN A 415 -21.00 0.12 -9.14
CA ASN A 415 -20.05 1.20 -9.46
C ASN A 415 -18.61 0.74 -9.65
N SER A 416 -18.13 -0.19 -8.83
CA SER A 416 -16.79 -0.75 -8.98
C SER A 416 -16.62 -1.42 -10.35
N ALA A 417 -17.65 -2.14 -10.79
CA ALA A 417 -17.69 -2.80 -12.10
C ALA A 417 -17.65 -1.76 -13.25
N GLY A 418 -18.46 -0.69 -13.15
CA GLY A 418 -18.47 0.39 -14.14
C GLY A 418 -17.15 1.18 -14.22
N GLN A 419 -16.54 1.48 -13.07
CA GLN A 419 -15.22 2.14 -13.01
C GLN A 419 -14.14 1.28 -13.64
N ALA A 420 -14.13 -0.02 -13.32
CA ALA A 420 -13.19 -0.97 -13.91
C ALA A 420 -13.40 -1.11 -15.42
N ALA A 421 -14.64 -1.16 -15.92
CA ALA A 421 -14.92 -1.20 -17.35
C ALA A 421 -14.43 0.04 -18.09
N VAL A 422 -14.69 1.24 -17.55
CA VAL A 422 -14.17 2.51 -18.13
C VAL A 422 -12.65 2.50 -18.16
N TYR A 423 -12.00 2.02 -17.10
CA TYR A 423 -10.55 1.94 -17.02
C TYR A 423 -9.98 0.94 -18.04
N LEU A 424 -10.52 -0.28 -18.09
CA LEU A 424 -10.08 -1.31 -19.04
C LEU A 424 -10.31 -0.87 -20.49
N ALA A 425 -11.38 -0.13 -20.78
CA ALA A 425 -11.70 0.33 -22.13
C ALA A 425 -10.64 1.28 -22.73
N SER A 426 -9.78 1.92 -21.91
CA SER A 426 -8.64 2.69 -22.43
C SER A 426 -7.41 1.84 -22.75
N HIS A 427 -7.45 0.53 -22.51
CA HIS A 427 -6.32 -0.38 -22.68
C HIS A 427 -6.67 -1.60 -23.55
N ALA A 428 -7.87 -2.16 -23.38
CA ALA A 428 -8.37 -3.33 -24.09
C ALA A 428 -8.94 -2.97 -25.46
N ALA A 429 -8.89 -3.93 -26.39
CA ALA A 429 -9.52 -3.80 -27.70
C ALA A 429 -11.05 -3.75 -27.55
N GLU A 430 -11.63 -4.65 -26.76
CA GLU A 430 -13.06 -4.69 -26.43
C GLU A 430 -13.29 -5.03 -24.95
N VAL A 431 -14.32 -4.43 -24.35
CA VAL A 431 -14.77 -4.74 -22.99
C VAL A 431 -16.23 -5.18 -23.02
N HIS A 432 -16.49 -6.43 -22.65
CA HIS A 432 -17.84 -7.00 -22.56
C HIS A 432 -18.31 -7.00 -21.10
N MET A 433 -19.31 -6.19 -20.77
CA MET A 433 -19.91 -6.14 -19.45
C MET A 433 -21.13 -7.08 -19.36
N LEU A 434 -21.10 -8.06 -18.49
CA LEU A 434 -22.21 -8.99 -18.24
C LEU A 434 -22.94 -8.60 -16.94
N VAL A 435 -24.26 -8.44 -17.02
CA VAL A 435 -25.12 -8.19 -15.87
C VAL A 435 -26.32 -9.12 -15.86
N ARG A 436 -26.71 -9.59 -14.66
CA ARG A 436 -27.90 -10.46 -14.50
C ARG A 436 -29.23 -9.70 -14.62
N GLY A 437 -29.20 -8.40 -14.31
CA GLY A 437 -30.38 -7.53 -14.39
C GLY A 437 -30.67 -7.04 -15.80
N GLU A 438 -31.71 -6.21 -15.92
CA GLU A 438 -32.15 -5.57 -17.18
C GLU A 438 -31.20 -4.46 -17.66
N GLY A 439 -30.34 -3.94 -16.78
CA GLY A 439 -29.47 -2.81 -17.08
C GLY A 439 -28.59 -2.41 -15.90
N LEU A 440 -28.03 -1.20 -15.98
CA LEU A 440 -27.09 -0.66 -14.98
C LEU A 440 -27.75 0.36 -14.05
N GLU A 441 -28.91 0.88 -14.44
CA GLU A 441 -29.61 2.02 -13.83
C GLU A 441 -30.01 1.79 -12.38
N ALA A 442 -30.28 0.54 -11.97
CA ALA A 442 -30.71 0.21 -10.61
C ALA A 442 -29.58 0.32 -9.57
N THR A 443 -28.31 0.15 -9.98
CA THR A 443 -27.18 -0.03 -9.04
C THR A 443 -25.98 0.86 -9.34
N MET A 444 -25.84 1.35 -10.58
CA MET A 444 -24.72 2.18 -11.01
C MET A 444 -25.09 3.66 -11.01
N SER A 445 -24.13 4.51 -10.64
CA SER A 445 -24.27 5.96 -10.68
C SER A 445 -24.41 6.44 -12.12
N ARG A 446 -25.33 7.40 -12.35
CA ARG A 446 -25.71 7.87 -13.68
C ARG A 446 -24.52 8.31 -14.56
N TYR A 447 -23.56 9.03 -13.99
CA TYR A 447 -22.39 9.50 -14.74
C TYR A 447 -21.55 8.35 -15.33
N LEU A 448 -21.44 7.21 -14.64
CA LEU A 448 -20.73 6.03 -15.17
C LEU A 448 -21.51 5.40 -16.30
N ILE A 449 -22.83 5.31 -16.18
CA ILE A 449 -23.70 4.79 -17.25
C ILE A 449 -23.54 5.64 -18.51
N ASP A 450 -23.59 6.96 -18.37
CA ASP A 450 -23.42 7.88 -19.52
C ASP A 450 -22.02 7.76 -20.14
N ARG A 451 -20.98 7.60 -19.31
CA ARG A 451 -19.61 7.39 -19.78
C ARG A 451 -19.44 6.06 -20.52
N LEU A 452 -19.99 4.97 -19.98
CA LEU A 452 -19.96 3.65 -20.63
C LEU A 452 -20.69 3.67 -21.97
N LYS A 453 -21.86 4.33 -22.05
CA LYS A 453 -22.60 4.51 -23.32
C LYS A 453 -21.82 5.30 -24.38
N GLY A 454 -20.91 6.19 -23.95
CA GLY A 454 -20.05 6.96 -24.85
C GLY A 454 -18.81 6.21 -25.36
N LEU A 455 -18.52 5.01 -24.86
CA LEU A 455 -17.34 4.23 -25.25
C LEU A 455 -17.70 3.23 -26.35
N PRO A 456 -17.13 3.34 -27.56
CA PRO A 456 -17.51 2.49 -28.69
C PRO A 456 -17.03 1.03 -28.57
N ASN A 457 -16.06 0.77 -27.69
CA ASN A 457 -15.49 -0.56 -27.45
C ASN A 457 -16.05 -1.24 -26.18
N VAL A 458 -17.13 -0.72 -25.61
CA VAL A 458 -17.81 -1.31 -24.44
C VAL A 458 -19.16 -1.88 -24.85
N PHE A 459 -19.39 -3.16 -24.57
CA PHE A 459 -20.61 -3.88 -24.93
C PHE A 459 -21.32 -4.37 -23.67
N LEU A 460 -22.56 -3.96 -23.46
CA LEU A 460 -23.39 -4.41 -22.33
C LEU A 460 -24.25 -5.61 -22.74
N HIS A 461 -24.08 -6.71 -22.02
CA HIS A 461 -24.85 -7.95 -22.13
C HIS A 461 -25.76 -8.06 -20.90
N THR A 462 -27.07 -7.92 -21.11
CA THR A 462 -28.08 -7.92 -20.04
C THR A 462 -28.68 -9.31 -19.88
N HIS A 463 -29.19 -9.62 -18.69
CA HIS A 463 -29.62 -10.98 -18.35
C HIS A 463 -28.58 -12.05 -18.71
N ALA A 464 -27.31 -11.73 -18.52
CA ALA A 464 -26.19 -12.55 -18.91
C ALA A 464 -25.51 -13.20 -17.69
N GLN A 465 -25.13 -14.47 -17.82
CA GLN A 465 -24.41 -15.21 -16.78
C GLN A 465 -23.42 -16.20 -17.39
N ILE A 466 -22.19 -16.20 -16.87
CA ILE A 466 -21.19 -17.22 -17.20
C ILE A 466 -21.64 -18.58 -16.67
N THR A 467 -21.52 -19.59 -17.52
CA THR A 467 -21.90 -20.98 -17.25
C THR A 467 -20.71 -21.93 -17.21
N ALA A 468 -19.64 -21.65 -17.96
CA ALA A 468 -18.42 -22.45 -17.93
C ALA A 468 -17.20 -21.62 -18.37
N MET A 469 -16.03 -22.06 -17.94
CA MET A 469 -14.71 -21.52 -18.29
C MET A 469 -13.80 -22.66 -18.73
N GLU A 470 -12.99 -22.43 -19.76
CA GLU A 470 -12.13 -23.43 -20.36
C GLU A 470 -10.75 -22.86 -20.70
N GLY A 471 -9.75 -23.74 -20.68
CA GLY A 471 -8.39 -23.45 -21.09
C GLY A 471 -7.37 -24.39 -20.45
N ASP A 472 -6.20 -24.52 -21.08
CA ASP A 472 -5.09 -25.36 -20.63
C ASP A 472 -4.11 -24.55 -19.79
N GLY A 473 -4.22 -24.66 -18.46
CA GLY A 473 -3.45 -23.89 -17.47
C GLY A 473 -3.83 -22.41 -17.36
N TRP A 474 -4.21 -21.77 -18.46
CA TRP A 474 -4.69 -20.39 -18.56
C TRP A 474 -6.08 -20.33 -19.17
N LEU A 475 -6.89 -19.36 -18.76
CA LEU A 475 -8.20 -19.14 -19.36
C LEU A 475 -8.05 -18.78 -20.85
N SER A 476 -8.79 -19.48 -21.72
CA SER A 476 -8.84 -19.19 -23.16
C SER A 476 -10.26 -18.97 -23.67
N THR A 477 -11.27 -19.50 -23.00
CA THR A 477 -12.65 -19.48 -23.50
C THR A 477 -13.66 -19.38 -22.37
N VAL A 478 -14.71 -18.58 -22.60
CA VAL A 478 -15.84 -18.41 -21.68
C VAL A 478 -17.13 -18.75 -22.40
N ARG A 479 -17.97 -19.54 -21.73
CA ARG A 479 -19.35 -19.83 -22.15
C ARG A 479 -20.33 -19.13 -21.23
N TYR A 480 -21.19 -18.29 -21.78
CA TYR A 480 -22.24 -17.60 -21.03
C TYR A 480 -23.60 -17.71 -21.71
N LYS A 481 -24.66 -17.59 -20.92
CA LYS A 481 -26.03 -17.50 -21.44
C LYS A 481 -26.49 -16.06 -21.37
N GLU A 482 -27.22 -15.65 -22.39
CA GLU A 482 -27.91 -14.37 -22.46
C GLU A 482 -29.36 -14.63 -22.81
N ARG A 483 -30.30 -14.05 -22.06
CA ARG A 483 -31.74 -14.32 -22.27
C ARG A 483 -32.22 -13.98 -23.69
N SER A 484 -31.60 -12.98 -24.32
CA SER A 484 -31.90 -12.53 -25.68
C SER A 484 -31.57 -13.58 -26.76
N CYS A 485 -30.65 -14.51 -26.48
CA CYS A 485 -30.15 -15.50 -27.44
C CYS A 485 -30.79 -16.89 -27.31
N GLY A 486 -31.79 -17.06 -26.43
CA GLY A 486 -32.47 -18.35 -26.23
C GLY A 486 -31.74 -19.29 -25.25
N PRO A 487 -31.97 -20.62 -25.34
CA PRO A 487 -31.41 -21.59 -24.38
C PRO A 487 -29.92 -21.87 -24.58
N ASP A 488 -29.37 -21.52 -25.74
CA ASP A 488 -28.02 -21.85 -26.17
C ASP A 488 -26.96 -20.97 -25.48
N CYS A 489 -25.81 -21.57 -25.16
CA CYS A 489 -24.67 -20.83 -24.62
C CYS A 489 -23.91 -20.13 -25.74
N ILE A 490 -23.58 -18.86 -25.54
CA ILE A 490 -22.62 -18.13 -26.36
C ILE A 490 -21.22 -18.52 -25.89
N THR A 491 -20.40 -18.98 -26.83
CA THR A 491 -18.99 -19.30 -26.60
C THR A 491 -18.13 -18.19 -27.18
N ARG A 492 -17.22 -17.61 -26.39
CA ARG A 492 -16.26 -16.61 -26.88
C ARG A 492 -14.83 -16.90 -26.41
N PRO A 493 -13.83 -16.71 -27.31
CA PRO A 493 -12.44 -16.56 -26.89
C PRO A 493 -12.33 -15.41 -25.90
N MET A 494 -11.81 -15.70 -24.72
CA MET A 494 -11.73 -14.74 -23.64
C MET A 494 -10.62 -15.15 -22.68
N ARG A 495 -9.57 -14.35 -22.59
CA ARG A 495 -8.41 -14.62 -21.73
C ARG A 495 -8.48 -13.90 -20.39
N HIS A 496 -9.35 -12.89 -20.28
CA HIS A 496 -9.41 -12.00 -19.14
C HIS A 496 -10.85 -11.78 -18.69
N VAL A 497 -11.19 -12.32 -17.52
CA VAL A 497 -12.49 -12.18 -16.87
C VAL A 497 -12.32 -11.46 -15.54
N PHE A 498 -13.12 -10.42 -15.34
CA PHE A 498 -13.12 -9.59 -14.13
C PHE A 498 -14.43 -9.77 -13.37
N LEU A 499 -14.38 -10.30 -12.15
CA LEU A 499 -15.55 -10.60 -11.34
C LEU A 499 -15.78 -9.53 -10.27
N PHE A 500 -16.88 -8.79 -10.41
CA PHE A 500 -17.36 -7.77 -9.48
C PHE A 500 -18.76 -8.16 -8.95
N ILE A 501 -18.86 -9.37 -8.37
CA ILE A 501 -20.13 -10.01 -8.01
C ILE A 501 -20.35 -10.11 -6.49
N GLY A 502 -21.27 -9.31 -5.95
CA GLY A 502 -21.65 -9.38 -4.53
C GLY A 502 -20.47 -9.27 -3.55
N ALA A 503 -20.73 -9.38 -2.26
CA ALA A 503 -19.69 -9.35 -1.24
C ALA A 503 -19.96 -10.41 -0.16
N ALA A 504 -18.91 -11.03 0.34
CA ALA A 504 -18.86 -11.86 1.53
C ALA A 504 -18.01 -11.13 2.57
N PRO A 505 -18.53 -10.84 3.78
CA PRO A 505 -17.81 -10.10 4.79
C PRO A 505 -16.66 -10.94 5.41
N ASN A 506 -15.61 -10.27 5.87
CA ASN A 506 -14.45 -10.90 6.50
C ASN A 506 -14.69 -11.08 8.00
N THR A 507 -15.53 -12.05 8.37
CA THR A 507 -16.01 -12.28 9.75
C THR A 507 -15.62 -13.64 10.35
N GLU A 508 -14.87 -14.48 9.64
CA GLU A 508 -14.44 -15.81 10.09
C GLU A 508 -13.76 -15.79 11.48
N TRP A 509 -12.86 -14.81 11.69
CA TRP A 509 -12.10 -14.61 12.92
C TRP A 509 -12.94 -14.20 14.14
N LEU A 510 -14.22 -13.89 13.95
CA LEU A 510 -15.12 -13.52 15.04
C LEU A 510 -15.80 -14.72 15.69
N ARG A 511 -15.62 -15.96 15.18
CA ARG A 511 -16.34 -17.15 15.67
C ARG A 511 -16.11 -17.47 17.15
N SER A 512 -14.95 -17.09 17.70
CA SER A 512 -14.63 -17.22 19.14
C SER A 512 -15.27 -16.15 20.01
N CYS A 513 -15.89 -15.15 19.40
CA CYS A 513 -16.55 -14.03 20.07
C CYS A 513 -18.04 -14.01 19.73
N ASN A 514 -18.91 -13.69 20.70
CA ASN A 514 -20.36 -13.70 20.52
C ASN A 514 -20.89 -12.50 19.69
N VAL A 515 -20.18 -12.10 18.63
CA VAL A 515 -20.62 -11.09 17.66
C VAL A 515 -21.66 -11.69 16.72
N THR A 516 -22.87 -11.14 16.74
CA THR A 516 -23.98 -11.59 15.89
C THR A 516 -23.87 -11.05 14.47
N THR A 517 -24.20 -11.89 13.49
CA THR A 517 -24.24 -11.52 12.08
C THR A 517 -25.63 -11.73 11.47
N ASP A 518 -25.90 -11.04 10.36
CA ASP A 518 -27.09 -11.28 9.54
C ASP A 518 -26.99 -12.64 8.81
N PRO A 519 -28.06 -13.11 8.14
CA PRO A 519 -28.02 -14.38 7.39
C PRO A 519 -27.00 -14.42 6.23
N LYS A 520 -26.42 -13.29 5.85
CA LYS A 520 -25.38 -13.16 4.82
C LYS A 520 -23.98 -13.05 5.43
N GLY A 521 -23.85 -13.14 6.75
CA GLY A 521 -22.61 -13.10 7.52
C GLY A 521 -22.11 -11.70 7.90
N PHE A 522 -22.87 -10.62 7.60
CA PHE A 522 -22.44 -9.25 7.91
C PHE A 522 -22.74 -8.91 9.37
N VAL A 523 -21.84 -8.16 10.02
CA VAL A 523 -21.96 -7.85 11.46
C VAL A 523 -23.17 -6.95 11.71
N LEU A 524 -24.05 -7.37 12.63
CA LEU A 524 -25.16 -6.54 13.11
C LEU A 524 -24.63 -5.49 14.09
N THR A 525 -25.22 -4.30 14.09
CA THR A 525 -24.82 -3.19 14.97
C THR A 525 -26.01 -2.40 15.50
N GLY A 526 -25.80 -1.68 16.60
CA GLY A 526 -26.76 -0.74 17.16
C GLY A 526 -28.07 -1.42 17.50
N TYR A 527 -29.19 -0.85 17.03
CA TYR A 527 -30.53 -1.34 17.35
C TYR A 527 -30.73 -2.83 17.03
N GLU A 528 -30.24 -3.30 15.88
CA GLU A 528 -30.35 -4.70 15.46
C GLU A 528 -29.50 -5.63 16.35
N ALA A 529 -28.31 -5.19 16.75
CA ALA A 529 -27.43 -5.98 17.61
C ALA A 529 -27.89 -6.03 19.08
N HIS A 530 -28.51 -4.95 19.57
CA HIS A 530 -28.93 -4.81 20.96
C HIS A 530 -30.38 -5.20 21.21
N GLN A 531 -31.09 -5.71 20.19
CA GLN A 531 -32.48 -6.18 20.31
C GLN A 531 -33.41 -5.15 20.98
N SER A 532 -33.26 -3.87 20.63
CA SER A 532 -34.04 -2.74 21.19
C SER A 532 -33.69 -2.32 22.63
N CYS A 533 -32.52 -2.70 23.17
CA CYS A 533 -32.06 -2.19 24.46
C CYS A 533 -31.83 -0.67 24.41
N THR A 534 -32.66 0.09 25.15
CA THR A 534 -32.64 1.56 25.12
C THR A 534 -31.43 2.15 25.84
N GLU A 535 -30.83 1.44 26.79
CA GLU A 535 -29.64 1.88 27.53
C GLU A 535 -28.40 1.99 26.63
N ARG A 536 -28.42 1.33 25.46
CA ARG A 536 -27.34 1.37 24.46
C ARG A 536 -27.74 2.10 23.17
N ALA A 537 -28.80 2.91 23.20
CA ALA A 537 -29.30 3.60 22.01
C ALA A 537 -28.25 4.51 21.34
N ASP A 538 -27.32 5.07 22.12
CA ASP A 538 -26.26 5.96 21.61
C ASP A 538 -25.06 5.21 21.00
N TYR A 539 -25.07 3.87 21.01
CA TYR A 539 -24.02 3.00 20.47
C TYR A 539 -24.41 2.41 19.11
N THR A 540 -24.67 3.27 18.14
CA THR A 540 -25.21 2.87 16.82
C THR A 540 -24.28 1.99 15.96
N LEU A 541 -22.98 1.96 16.27
CA LEU A 541 -21.96 1.17 15.56
C LEU A 541 -21.42 0.01 16.40
N GLU A 542 -21.93 -0.16 17.61
CA GLU A 542 -21.52 -1.25 18.49
C GLU A 542 -22.20 -2.56 18.09
N THR A 543 -21.48 -3.67 18.24
CA THR A 543 -21.96 -5.01 17.95
C THR A 543 -22.79 -5.57 19.11
N SER A 544 -23.16 -6.84 19.07
CA SER A 544 -23.79 -7.53 20.21
C SER A 544 -22.87 -7.64 21.43
N VAL A 545 -21.59 -7.34 21.28
CA VAL A 545 -20.57 -7.38 22.35
C VAL A 545 -20.18 -5.95 22.74
N PRO A 546 -20.42 -5.52 23.99
CA PRO A 546 -20.02 -4.21 24.49
C PRO A 546 -18.52 -3.93 24.28
N GLY A 547 -18.18 -2.72 23.81
CA GLY A 547 -16.80 -2.31 23.53
C GLY A 547 -16.22 -2.86 22.22
N VAL A 548 -17.00 -3.66 21.47
CA VAL A 548 -16.66 -4.13 20.13
C VAL A 548 -17.58 -3.46 19.12
N PHE A 549 -17.00 -2.71 18.19
CA PHE A 549 -17.69 -1.93 17.17
C PHE A 549 -17.44 -2.51 15.78
N ALA A 550 -18.33 -2.24 14.81
CA ALA A 550 -18.13 -2.63 13.42
C ALA A 550 -18.48 -1.49 12.46
N ILE A 551 -17.60 -1.26 11.47
CA ILE A 551 -17.70 -0.16 10.52
C ILE A 551 -17.33 -0.58 9.10
N GLY A 552 -17.78 0.20 8.12
CA GLY A 552 -17.55 -0.06 6.71
C GLY A 552 -18.22 -1.34 6.22
N ASP A 553 -17.64 -1.92 5.18
CA ASP A 553 -18.27 -2.96 4.37
C ASP A 553 -18.44 -4.30 5.09
N VAL A 554 -17.91 -4.50 6.30
CA VAL A 554 -18.14 -5.71 7.11
C VAL A 554 -19.52 -5.72 7.77
N ARG A 555 -20.14 -4.55 7.92
CA ARG A 555 -21.38 -4.36 8.66
C ARG A 555 -22.62 -4.56 7.79
N SER A 556 -23.70 -5.02 8.42
CA SER A 556 -25.03 -5.08 7.82
C SER A 556 -25.54 -3.67 7.51
N GLY A 557 -26.29 -3.53 6.41
CA GLY A 557 -26.93 -2.26 6.02
C GLY A 557 -25.97 -1.13 5.59
N SER A 558 -24.65 -1.32 5.61
CA SER A 558 -23.69 -0.30 5.18
C SER A 558 -23.89 0.06 3.70
N THR A 559 -23.67 1.32 3.32
CA THR A 559 -23.88 1.78 1.93
C THR A 559 -22.84 1.26 0.93
N LYS A 560 -21.78 0.57 1.37
CA LYS A 560 -20.69 0.04 0.54
C LYS A 560 -20.02 1.12 -0.33
N ARG A 561 -19.67 2.25 0.28
CA ARG A 561 -19.05 3.42 -0.37
C ARG A 561 -17.87 3.90 0.44
N VAL A 562 -16.79 4.30 -0.24
CA VAL A 562 -15.55 4.81 0.38
C VAL A 562 -15.83 6.00 1.32
N ALA A 563 -16.61 7.00 0.87
CA ALA A 563 -16.91 8.17 1.69
C ALA A 563 -17.74 7.83 2.94
N ALA A 564 -18.71 6.92 2.83
CA ALA A 564 -19.51 6.48 3.97
C ALA A 564 -18.68 5.65 4.96
N ALA A 565 -17.83 4.75 4.46
CA ALA A 565 -16.89 3.98 5.26
C ALA A 565 -15.95 4.90 6.07
N VAL A 566 -15.43 5.97 5.45
CA VAL A 566 -14.65 7.00 6.14
C VAL A 566 -15.48 7.73 7.19
N GLY A 567 -16.72 8.11 6.86
CA GLY A 567 -17.63 8.77 7.80
C GLY A 567 -17.95 7.93 9.04
N GLU A 568 -18.17 6.62 8.87
CA GLU A 568 -18.37 5.69 9.97
C GLU A 568 -17.11 5.51 10.82
N GLY A 569 -15.93 5.48 10.19
CA GLY A 569 -14.66 5.44 10.91
C GLY A 569 -14.39 6.68 11.75
N ALA A 570 -14.84 7.86 11.31
CA ALA A 570 -14.83 9.05 12.15
C ALA A 570 -15.89 8.96 13.28
N ALA A 571 -17.11 8.56 12.95
CA ALA A 571 -18.24 8.56 13.87
C ALA A 571 -18.09 7.56 15.04
N VAL A 572 -17.40 6.43 14.84
CA VAL A 572 -17.22 5.41 15.89
C VAL A 572 -16.36 5.92 17.05
N VAL A 573 -15.45 6.86 16.81
CA VAL A 573 -14.53 7.39 17.83
C VAL A 573 -15.26 8.04 19.00
N ALA A 574 -16.35 8.76 18.73
CA ALA A 574 -17.20 9.33 19.78
C ALA A 574 -17.84 8.24 20.68
N GLN A 575 -18.20 7.09 20.10
CA GLN A 575 -18.75 5.96 20.84
C GLN A 575 -17.67 5.26 21.69
N ILE A 576 -16.45 5.15 21.16
CA ILE A 576 -15.29 4.63 21.88
C ILE A 576 -15.01 5.49 23.12
N HIS A 577 -14.92 6.82 22.97
CA HIS A 577 -14.71 7.72 24.11
C HIS A 577 -15.78 7.56 25.19
N ARG A 578 -17.06 7.47 24.79
CA ARG A 578 -18.16 7.25 25.73
C ARG A 578 -18.01 5.92 26.48
N TYR A 579 -17.67 4.85 25.77
CA TYR A 579 -17.45 3.53 26.36
C TYR A 579 -16.29 3.54 27.37
N LEU A 580 -15.14 4.11 26.99
CA LEU A 580 -13.96 4.20 27.85
C LEU A 580 -14.22 5.01 29.12
N ALA A 581 -14.97 6.13 29.01
CA ALA A 581 -15.38 6.93 30.17
C ALA A 581 -16.27 6.12 31.13
N GLY A 582 -17.19 5.31 30.60
CA GLY A 582 -18.05 4.42 31.39
C GLY A 582 -17.26 3.35 32.15
N MET A 583 -16.21 2.78 31.54
CA MET A 583 -15.34 1.80 32.20
C MET A 583 -14.59 2.40 33.40
N GLN A 584 -14.05 3.62 33.25
CA GLN A 584 -13.33 4.31 34.33
C GLN A 584 -14.25 4.64 35.52
N ALA A 585 -15.49 5.06 35.24
CA ALA A 585 -16.48 5.29 36.28
C ALA A 585 -16.83 4.01 37.05
N GLY A 586 -17.02 2.88 36.36
CA GLY A 586 -17.32 1.58 36.98
C GLY A 586 -16.18 1.05 37.85
N GLN A 587 -14.93 1.21 37.43
CA GLN A 587 -13.74 0.83 38.21
C GLN A 587 -13.60 1.67 39.48
N THR A 588 -13.92 2.97 39.41
CA THR A 588 -13.86 3.87 40.58
C THR A 588 -14.90 3.50 41.62
N VAL A 589 -16.11 3.11 41.21
CA VAL A 589 -17.16 2.66 42.14
C VAL A 589 -16.79 1.32 42.80
N GLN A 590 -16.19 0.38 42.07
CA GLN A 590 -15.73 -0.90 42.63
C GLN A 590 -14.52 -0.77 43.56
N ALA A 591 -13.68 0.25 43.41
CA ALA A 591 -12.52 0.47 44.29
C ALA A 591 -12.88 1.19 45.61
N VAL A 592 -14.06 1.80 45.68
CA VAL A 592 -14.56 2.56 46.86
C VAL A 592 -15.56 1.72 47.69
N ALA A 593 -16.15 0.67 47.10
CA ALA A 593 -16.97 -0.33 47.78
C ALA A 593 -16.09 -1.43 48.39
#